data_AF-A0A258F5Q3-F1
#
_entry.id   AF-A0A258F5Q3-F1
#
_cell.length_a   1.000
_cell.length_b   1.000
_cell.length_c   1.000
_cell.angle_alpha   90.00
_cell.angle_beta   90.00
_cell.angle_gamma   90.00
#
_symmetry.space_group_name_H-M   'P 1'
#
loop_
_entity.id
_entity.type
_entity.pdbx_description
1 polymer ?
#
loop_
_entity_poly.entity_id
_entity_poly.type
_entity_poly.pdbx_seq_one_letter_code
_entity_poly.pdbx_strand_id
1 'polypeptide(L)'
;MAAQKKLEREFAARQQDLQKLAKQARDLQSQLDKDGVTMSDSERKNKERELGNHSRELQRKEREFREDLNLRRNEELGQIQERARKTIQDIARSEKFDLIVEQAVFVDSKIDITDRVMKALGGK
;
A
#
# COMPACT_ATOMS: atom_id res chain seq x y z
N MET A 1 -6.81 -7.50 10.24
CA MET A 1 -6.75 -6.89 8.89
C MET A 1 -7.55 -5.58 8.76
N ALA A 2 -7.65 -4.76 9.81
CA ALA A 2 -8.38 -3.48 9.73
C ALA A 2 -7.51 -2.35 9.12
N ALA A 3 -6.23 -2.29 9.48
CA ALA A 3 -5.28 -1.31 8.93
C ALA A 3 -5.11 -1.45 7.41
N GLN A 4 -5.02 -2.70 6.91
CA GLN A 4 -4.90 -2.95 5.47
C GLN A 4 -6.17 -2.53 4.70
N LYS A 5 -7.36 -2.84 5.22
CA LYS A 5 -8.63 -2.38 4.62
C LYS A 5 -8.79 -0.86 4.66
N LYS A 6 -8.25 -0.19 5.69
CA LYS A 6 -8.23 1.28 5.79
C LYS A 6 -7.33 1.89 4.71
N LEU A 7 -6.11 1.35 4.55
CA LEU A 7 -5.20 1.75 3.48
C LEU A 7 -5.81 1.52 2.09
N GLU A 8 -6.44 0.36 1.85
CA GLU A 8 -7.12 0.08 0.58
C GLU A 8 -8.19 1.13 0.26
N ARG A 9 -9.01 1.54 1.23
CA ARG A 9 -10.04 2.57 1.03
C ARG A 9 -9.46 3.95 0.76
N GLU A 10 -8.41 4.32 1.48
CA GLU A 10 -7.75 5.62 1.36
C GLU A 10 -7.06 5.78 0.00
N PHE A 11 -6.49 4.69 -0.52
CA PHE A 11 -5.76 4.69 -1.79
C PHE A 11 -6.60 4.27 -3.01
N ALA A 12 -7.81 3.74 -2.81
CA ALA A 12 -8.68 3.27 -3.89
C ALA A 12 -8.94 4.33 -4.97
N ALA A 13 -9.25 5.57 -4.58
CA ALA A 13 -9.50 6.65 -5.52
C ALA A 13 -8.26 6.97 -6.38
N ARG A 14 -7.09 7.09 -5.74
CA ARG A 14 -5.82 7.34 -6.44
C ARG A 14 -5.44 6.19 -7.37
N GLN A 15 -5.69 4.95 -6.96
CA GLN A 15 -5.46 3.78 -7.78
C GLN A 15 -6.38 3.76 -9.02
N GLN A 16 -7.64 4.14 -8.87
CA GLN A 16 -8.57 4.28 -10.01
C GLN A 16 -8.11 5.37 -10.98
N ASP A 17 -7.61 6.50 -10.48
CA ASP A 17 -7.10 7.58 -11.32
C ASP A 17 -5.84 7.18 -12.09
N LEU A 18 -4.93 6.42 -11.46
CA LEU A 18 -3.79 5.82 -12.16
C LEU A 18 -4.23 4.85 -13.26
N GLN A 19 -5.23 4.01 -12.99
CA GLN A 19 -5.79 3.09 -13.99
C GLN A 19 -6.41 3.84 -15.18
N LYS A 20 -7.12 4.94 -14.93
CA LYS A 20 -7.70 5.79 -15.98
C LYS A 20 -6.60 6.42 -16.84
N LEU A 21 -5.58 7.03 -16.24
CA LEU A 21 -4.45 7.62 -16.97
C LEU A 21 -3.70 6.58 -17.80
N ALA A 22 -3.45 5.39 -17.22
CA ALA A 22 -2.81 4.29 -17.91
C ALA A 22 -3.66 3.75 -19.08
N LYS A 23 -4.99 3.81 -18.97
CA LYS A 23 -5.88 3.46 -20.07
C LYS A 23 -5.86 4.52 -21.16
N GLN A 24 -5.97 5.81 -20.81
CA GLN A 24 -5.92 6.92 -21.78
C GLN A 24 -4.61 6.93 -22.58
N ALA A 25 -3.47 6.73 -21.91
CA ALA A 25 -2.17 6.62 -22.59
C ALA A 25 -2.11 5.43 -23.56
N ARG A 26 -2.63 4.26 -23.16
CA ARG A 26 -2.69 3.07 -24.03
C ARG A 26 -3.63 3.24 -25.22
N ASP A 27 -4.78 3.88 -25.00
CA ASP A 27 -5.77 4.14 -26.05
C ASP A 27 -5.18 5.14 -27.07
N LEU A 28 -4.51 6.20 -26.62
CA LEU A 28 -3.80 7.15 -27.49
C LEU A 28 -2.65 6.51 -28.27
N GLN A 29 -1.84 5.67 -27.61
CA GLN A 29 -0.79 4.90 -28.28
C GLN A 29 -1.39 4.00 -29.37
N SER A 30 -2.45 3.26 -29.04
CA SER A 30 -3.11 2.37 -30.00
C SER A 30 -3.72 3.11 -31.19
N GLN A 31 -4.24 4.33 -30.98
CA GLN A 31 -4.73 5.18 -32.06
C GLN A 31 -3.59 5.69 -32.95
N LEU A 32 -2.48 6.13 -32.36
CA LEU A 32 -1.29 6.54 -33.12
C LEU A 32 -0.71 5.38 -33.94
N ASP A 33 -0.69 4.17 -33.40
CA ASP A 33 -0.17 2.99 -34.09
C ASP A 33 -1.07 2.55 -35.27
N LYS A 34 -2.40 2.65 -35.12
CA LYS A 34 -3.38 2.22 -36.14
C LYS A 34 -3.67 3.29 -37.18
N ASP A 35 -3.94 4.51 -36.73
CA ASP A 35 -4.45 5.60 -37.56
C ASP A 35 -3.37 6.63 -37.88
N GLY A 36 -2.16 6.51 -37.30
CA GLY A 36 -1.11 7.52 -37.46
C GLY A 36 -0.65 7.71 -38.90
N VAL A 37 -0.86 6.73 -39.77
CA VAL A 37 -0.51 6.80 -41.21
C VAL A 37 -1.59 7.51 -42.03
N THR A 38 -2.82 7.60 -41.53
CA THR A 38 -3.96 8.27 -42.19
C THR A 38 -4.24 9.66 -41.60
N MET A 39 -3.63 9.99 -40.47
CA MET A 39 -3.69 11.30 -39.83
C MET A 39 -2.90 12.37 -40.58
N SER A 40 -3.32 13.63 -40.44
CA SER A 40 -2.47 14.76 -40.81
C SER A 40 -1.27 14.89 -39.87
N ASP A 41 -0.15 15.42 -40.37
CA ASP A 41 1.05 15.65 -39.55
C ASP A 41 0.77 16.49 -38.28
N SER A 42 -0.15 17.46 -38.39
CA SER A 42 -0.54 18.32 -37.27
C SER A 42 -1.30 17.54 -36.19
N GLU A 43 -2.28 16.73 -36.59
CA GLU A 43 -3.05 15.89 -35.66
C GLU A 43 -2.17 14.83 -34.99
N ARG A 44 -1.32 14.17 -35.78
CA ARG A 44 -0.37 13.18 -35.29
C ARG A 44 0.55 13.78 -34.23
N LYS A 45 1.18 14.93 -34.53
CA LYS A 45 2.09 15.62 -33.60
C LYS A 45 1.40 16.09 -32.33
N ASN A 46 0.13 16.48 -32.41
CA ASN A 46 -0.66 16.84 -31.23
C ASN A 46 -0.93 15.63 -30.34
N LYS A 47 -1.33 14.49 -30.92
CA LYS A 47 -1.55 13.24 -30.17
C LYS A 47 -0.26 12.67 -29.57
N GLU A 48 0.87 12.74 -30.29
CA GLU A 48 2.18 12.35 -29.75
C GLU A 48 2.57 13.21 -28.53
N ARG A 49 2.30 14.52 -28.57
CA ARG A 49 2.53 15.42 -27.44
C ARG A 49 1.63 15.07 -26.26
N GLU A 50 0.35 14.80 -26.51
CA GLU A 50 -0.64 14.42 -25.49
C GLU A 50 -0.24 13.10 -24.80
N LEU A 51 0.14 12.09 -25.59
CA LEU A 51 0.67 10.83 -25.09
C LEU A 51 1.92 11.05 -24.22
N GLY A 52 2.85 11.89 -24.66
CA GLY A 52 4.04 12.25 -23.88
C GLY A 52 3.71 12.96 -22.56
N ASN A 53 2.65 13.76 -22.53
CA ASN A 53 2.16 14.41 -21.31
C ASN A 53 1.54 13.38 -20.36
N HIS A 54 0.64 12.54 -20.83
CA HIS A 54 0.01 11.50 -20.00
C HIS A 54 1.00 10.48 -19.46
N SER A 55 2.00 10.10 -20.27
CA SER A 55 3.05 9.16 -19.84
C SER A 55 3.89 9.74 -18.70
N ARG A 56 4.28 11.01 -18.81
CA ARG A 56 5.03 11.72 -17.74
C ARG A 56 4.18 11.90 -16.47
N GLU A 57 2.91 12.25 -16.63
CA GLU A 57 1.99 12.38 -15.51
C GLU A 57 1.76 11.04 -14.80
N LEU A 58 1.52 9.97 -15.55
CA LEU A 58 1.35 8.63 -15.02
C LEU A 58 2.58 8.21 -14.22
N GLN A 59 3.77 8.34 -14.79
CA GLN A 59 5.01 7.97 -14.12
C GLN A 59 5.25 8.78 -12.83
N ARG A 60 4.88 10.07 -12.83
CA ARG A 60 4.95 10.92 -11.63
C ARG A 60 3.98 10.43 -10.56
N LYS A 61 2.70 10.27 -10.89
CA LYS A 61 1.66 9.83 -9.95
C LYS A 61 1.91 8.41 -9.44
N GLU A 62 2.49 7.52 -10.24
CA GLU A 62 2.85 6.17 -9.80
C GLU A 62 3.99 6.15 -8.77
N ARG A 63 4.94 7.09 -8.86
CA ARG A 63 5.99 7.25 -7.85
C ARG A 63 5.39 7.78 -6.55
N GLU A 64 4.66 8.89 -6.63
CA GLU A 64 3.96 9.50 -5.49
C GLU A 64 3.05 8.48 -4.78
N PHE A 65 2.26 7.72 -5.55
CA PHE A 65 1.39 6.67 -5.00
C PHE A 65 2.17 5.59 -4.25
N ARG A 66 3.29 5.10 -4.80
CA ARG A 66 4.11 4.08 -4.15
C ARG A 66 4.80 4.60 -2.89
N GLU A 67 5.32 5.82 -2.95
CA GLU A 67 5.96 6.48 -1.80
C GLU A 67 4.95 6.69 -0.67
N ASP A 68 3.80 7.27 -0.97
CA ASP A 68 2.74 7.51 0.02
C ASP A 68 2.21 6.19 0.58
N LEU A 69 1.99 5.16 -0.26
CA LEU A 69 1.50 3.87 0.20
C LEU A 69 2.50 3.21 1.15
N ASN A 70 3.80 3.27 0.83
CA ASN A 70 4.84 2.72 1.69
C ASN A 70 4.95 3.48 3.01
N LEU A 71 4.87 4.82 2.97
CA LEU A 71 4.89 5.66 4.17
C LEU A 71 3.70 5.30 5.08
N ARG A 72 2.48 5.33 4.54
CA ARG A 72 1.25 5.04 5.29
C ARG A 72 1.24 3.60 5.82
N ARG A 73 1.75 2.65 5.06
CA ARG A 73 1.91 1.26 5.52
C ARG A 73 2.87 1.16 6.69
N ASN A 74 4.02 1.82 6.63
CA ASN A 74 5.01 1.83 7.72
C ASN A 74 4.45 2.51 8.98
N GLU A 75 3.72 3.62 8.83
CA GLU A 75 3.04 4.29 9.94
C GLU A 75 2.03 3.37 10.63
N GLU A 76 1.15 2.72 9.86
CA GLU A 76 0.13 1.83 10.42
C GLU A 76 0.78 0.58 11.04
N LEU A 77 1.84 0.03 10.45
CA LEU A 77 2.62 -1.05 11.04
C LEU A 77 3.29 -0.62 12.36
N GLY A 78 3.88 0.56 12.41
CA GLY A 78 4.47 1.12 13.63
C GLY A 78 3.44 1.31 14.73
N GLN A 79 2.24 1.81 14.40
CA GLN A 79 1.14 1.93 15.36
C GLN A 79 0.67 0.56 15.88
N ILE A 80 0.63 -0.47 15.04
CA ILE A 80 0.29 -1.83 15.46
C ILE A 80 1.37 -2.37 16.40
N GLN A 81 2.65 -2.21 16.06
CA GLN A 81 3.77 -2.64 16.90
C GLN A 81 3.77 -1.94 18.26
N GLU A 82 3.51 -0.63 18.29
CA GLU A 82 3.46 0.13 19.55
C GLU A 82 2.31 -0.34 20.45
N ARG A 83 1.13 -0.58 19.86
CA ARG A 83 0.00 -1.17 20.60
C ARG A 83 0.33 -2.56 21.10
N ALA A 84 0.94 -3.41 20.28
CA ALA A 84 1.38 -4.75 20.66
C ALA A 84 2.36 -4.70 21.84
N ARG A 85 3.39 -3.84 21.76
CA ARG A 85 4.38 -3.66 22.83
C ARG A 85 3.72 -3.23 24.14
N LYS A 86 2.77 -2.29 24.09
CA LYS A 86 2.04 -1.85 25.27
C LYS A 86 1.20 -2.97 25.86
N THR A 87 0.45 -3.70 25.04
CA THR A 87 -0.35 -4.86 25.48
C THR A 87 0.51 -5.96 26.09
N ILE A 88 1.68 -6.25 25.50
CA ILE A 88 2.64 -7.21 26.07
C ILE A 88 3.10 -6.74 27.44
N GLN A 89 3.44 -5.46 27.62
CA GLN A 89 3.84 -4.91 28.91
C GLN A 89 2.73 -4.96 29.96
N ASP A 90 1.49 -4.66 29.58
CA ASP A 90 0.33 -4.72 30.47
C ASP A 90 0.10 -6.17 30.94
N ILE A 91 0.15 -7.14 30.02
CA ILE A 91 0.07 -8.57 30.34
C ILE A 91 1.23 -8.98 31.25
N ALA A 92 2.47 -8.61 30.89
CA ALA A 92 3.67 -8.89 31.67
C ALA A 92 3.54 -8.44 33.12
N ARG A 93 3.07 -7.21 33.34
CA ARG A 93 2.85 -6.66 34.69
C ARG A 93 1.70 -7.35 35.43
N SER A 94 0.59 -7.61 34.74
CA SER A 94 -0.61 -8.21 35.36
C SER A 94 -0.38 -9.66 35.79
N GLU A 95 0.34 -10.44 34.98
CA GLU A 95 0.66 -11.85 35.22
C GLU A 95 2.02 -12.03 35.92
N LYS A 96 2.72 -10.92 36.23
CA LYS A 96 4.01 -10.88 36.93
C LYS A 96 5.12 -11.67 36.23
N PHE A 97 5.21 -11.53 34.92
CA PHE A 97 6.35 -12.05 34.16
C PHE A 97 7.59 -11.19 34.40
N ASP A 98 8.73 -11.85 34.62
CA ASP A 98 10.03 -11.19 34.76
C ASP A 98 10.70 -10.93 33.39
N LEU A 99 10.38 -11.73 32.37
CA LEU A 99 10.97 -11.66 31.03
C LEU A 99 9.98 -12.13 29.95
N ILE A 100 9.95 -11.42 28.83
CA ILE A 100 9.27 -11.82 27.59
C ILE A 100 10.32 -12.00 26.48
N VAL A 101 10.18 -13.07 25.69
CA VAL A 101 11.11 -13.41 24.60
C VAL A 101 10.33 -13.50 23.28
N GLU A 102 10.72 -12.71 22.27
CA GLU A 102 9.98 -12.59 20.99
C GLU A 102 10.55 -13.47 19.85
N GLN A 103 11.75 -14.06 20.01
CA GLN A 103 12.46 -14.81 18.96
C GLN A 103 13.15 -16.07 19.49
N ALA A 104 12.38 -16.97 20.11
CA ALA A 104 12.89 -18.25 20.54
C ALA A 104 12.81 -19.30 19.41
N VAL A 105 13.83 -20.15 19.29
CA VAL A 105 13.89 -21.23 18.28
C VAL A 105 12.82 -22.30 18.56
N PHE A 106 12.46 -22.48 19.83
CA PHE A 106 11.41 -23.38 20.28
C PHE A 106 10.75 -22.79 21.54
N VAL A 107 9.42 -22.88 21.64
CA VAL A 107 8.63 -22.45 22.79
C VAL A 107 7.60 -23.53 23.09
N ASP A 108 7.49 -23.93 24.36
CA ASP A 108 6.40 -24.80 24.80
C ASP A 108 5.10 -24.00 24.88
N SER A 109 4.01 -24.53 24.32
CA SER A 109 2.71 -23.87 24.27
C SER A 109 2.16 -23.41 25.63
N LYS A 110 2.60 -24.02 26.75
CA LYS A 110 2.14 -23.64 28.11
C LYS A 110 2.68 -22.28 28.55
N ILE A 111 3.82 -21.87 28.01
CA ILE A 111 4.46 -20.59 28.34
C ILE A 111 4.28 -19.54 27.23
N ASP A 112 3.66 -19.91 26.11
CA ASP A 112 3.34 -18.99 25.03
C ASP A 112 2.15 -18.09 25.40
N ILE A 113 2.31 -16.79 25.20
CA ILE A 113 1.30 -15.77 25.49
C ILE A 113 0.75 -15.12 24.22
N THR A 114 1.21 -15.53 23.03
CA THR A 114 0.86 -14.95 21.73
C THR A 114 -0.64 -14.82 21.55
N ASP A 115 -1.39 -15.89 21.81
CA ASP A 115 -2.86 -15.87 21.69
C ASP A 115 -3.52 -14.88 22.66
N ARG A 116 -2.97 -14.71 23.87
CA ARG A 116 -3.49 -13.76 24.85
C ARG A 116 -3.23 -12.33 24.40
N VAL A 117 -2.03 -12.05 23.91
CA VAL A 117 -1.64 -10.75 23.32
C VAL A 117 -2.54 -10.45 22.10
N MET A 118 -2.74 -11.42 21.22
CA MET A 118 -3.60 -11.26 20.03
C MET A 118 -5.05 -10.93 20.41
N LYS A 119 -5.63 -11.63 21.39
CA LYS A 119 -6.97 -11.34 21.91
C LYS A 119 -7.06 -9.93 22.52
N ALA A 120 -6.08 -9.55 23.32
CA ALA A 120 -6.03 -8.23 23.95
C ALA A 120 -5.85 -7.08 22.94
N LEU A 121 -5.21 -7.34 21.79
CA LEU A 121 -5.09 -6.40 20.66
C LEU A 121 -6.35 -6.27 19.80
N GLY A 122 -7.39 -7.07 20.07
CA GLY A 122 -8.60 -7.13 19.25
C GLY A 122 -8.42 -7.94 17.96
N GLY A 123 -7.39 -8.79 17.89
CA GLY A 123 -7.33 -9.89 16.95
C GLY A 123 -8.40 -10.91 17.32
N LYS A 124 -9.34 -11.18 16.40
CA LYS A 124 -10.19 -12.36 16.49
C LYS A 124 -9.37 -13.61 16.19
#